data_AF-A0AB39AVM9-F1
#
_entry.id   AF-A0AB39AVM9-F1
#
_cell.length_a   1.000
_cell.length_b   1.000
_cell.length_c   1.000
_cell.angle_alpha   90.00
_cell.angle_beta   90.00
_cell.angle_gamma   90.00
#
_symmetry.space_group_name_H-M   'P 1'
#
loop_
_entity.id
_entity.type
_entity.pdbx_description
1 polymer ?
#
loop_
_entity_poly.entity_id
_entity_poly.type
_entity_poly.pdbx_seq_one_letter_code
_entity_poly.pdbx_strand_id
1 'polypeptide(L)'
;MEVDEFTDTYSDDLIYLKEARVALLTHPLRNEHHNLCNASFCRIYSIMMIGSIEAMLERWCERDNFNILNEYFASSISNENRIKNLREVFVEKGINVQAKVFDDYLAIKYIRNAIVHASWETATGNLKQDQLDWINERGFPTDTRKLTSKDLERFEWVNGNMMFYIALTGLEGVQARPDLVDIGIPPSQLPDANGIINPSDWPRMYWSNIERISSEITKMIEIAANRPELGRACDFTEEQLKEMPQDTLKKKFYLSALSAKKEGFDGLIDNNGFAANALMCWEQFVSQVSVFEMFNEHTVKSVLKTLRIMLQNNIHPKNNLLPPLRKDTPFKIREQLFGMCFENLGSLTILEIIEAYDLGEKAKFAIRNITPLNLFAIQLPLLAPERNDEWRQKAQYIADLFEIGQSWYSSIEGHSSPQSTVEFYREMNVILTKDS
;
A
#
# COMPACT_ATOMS: atom_id res chain seq x y z
N MET A 1 -9.05 8.56 -17.49
CA MET A 1 -8.48 9.90 -17.75
C MET A 1 -7.10 9.88 -17.12
N GLU A 2 -6.04 10.01 -17.92
CA GLU A 2 -4.67 9.91 -17.42
C GLU A 2 -4.31 11.18 -16.64
N VAL A 3 -3.81 11.00 -15.42
CA VAL A 3 -3.20 12.09 -14.66
C VAL A 3 -1.78 12.27 -15.20
N ASP A 4 -1.32 13.52 -15.29
CA ASP A 4 0.01 13.81 -15.82
C ASP A 4 1.11 13.25 -14.90
N GLU A 5 2.12 12.64 -15.51
CA GLU A 5 3.29 12.03 -14.87
C GLU A 5 3.87 12.88 -13.72
N PHE A 6 4.07 14.19 -13.90
CA PHE A 6 4.72 14.97 -12.84
C PHE A 6 3.79 15.26 -11.66
N THR A 7 2.47 15.34 -11.88
CA THR A 7 1.53 15.52 -10.77
C THR A 7 1.45 14.26 -9.93
N ASP A 8 1.47 13.09 -10.57
CA ASP A 8 1.47 11.79 -9.90
C ASP A 8 2.81 11.52 -9.20
N THR A 9 3.94 11.69 -9.89
CA THR A 9 5.27 11.39 -9.33
C THR A 9 5.62 12.28 -8.14
N TYR A 10 5.26 13.57 -8.13
CA TYR A 10 5.46 14.40 -6.93
C TYR A 10 4.62 13.92 -5.73
N SER A 11 3.39 13.46 -5.95
CA SER A 11 2.55 12.93 -4.89
C SER A 11 3.15 11.65 -4.31
N ASP A 12 3.58 10.74 -5.18
CA ASP A 12 4.25 9.50 -4.80
C ASP A 12 5.55 9.76 -4.05
N ASP A 13 6.39 10.69 -4.52
CA ASP A 13 7.64 11.05 -3.86
C ASP A 13 7.41 11.59 -2.44
N LEU A 14 6.38 12.42 -2.25
CA LEU A 14 6.02 12.90 -0.91
C LEU A 14 5.54 11.76 -0.01
N ILE A 15 4.86 10.74 -0.54
CA ILE A 15 4.48 9.54 0.21
C ILE A 15 5.74 8.76 0.60
N TYR A 16 6.63 8.47 -0.36
CA TYR A 16 7.86 7.73 -0.11
C TYR A 16 8.80 8.44 0.86
N LEU A 17 8.85 9.78 0.85
CA LEU A 17 9.61 10.54 1.85
C LEU A 17 9.06 10.34 3.26
N LYS A 18 7.74 10.27 3.44
CA LYS A 18 7.13 9.97 4.75
C LYS A 18 7.45 8.56 5.19
N GLU A 19 7.32 7.60 4.30
CA GLU A 19 7.62 6.20 4.58
C GLU A 19 9.09 6.00 4.93
N ALA A 20 9.99 6.64 4.17
CA ALA A 20 11.43 6.61 4.43
C ALA A 20 11.77 7.23 5.79
N ARG A 21 11.12 8.35 6.16
CA ARG A 21 11.27 8.95 7.49
C ARG A 21 10.88 7.96 8.59
N VAL A 22 9.68 7.39 8.49
CA VAL A 22 9.18 6.43 9.48
C VAL A 22 10.14 5.25 9.55
N ALA A 23 10.48 4.65 8.42
CA ALA A 23 11.38 3.51 8.34
C ALA A 23 12.74 3.82 8.98
N LEU A 24 13.35 4.99 8.73
CA LEU A 24 14.63 5.37 9.32
C LEU A 24 14.56 5.56 10.82
N LEU A 25 13.51 6.23 11.33
CA LEU A 25 13.33 6.47 12.76
C LEU A 25 12.94 5.21 13.52
N THR A 26 12.29 4.25 12.86
CA THR A 26 11.81 3.01 13.50
C THR A 26 12.60 1.77 13.12
N HIS A 27 13.73 1.91 12.43
CA HIS A 27 14.51 0.75 12.01
C HIS A 27 15.20 0.11 13.23
N PRO A 28 14.97 -1.18 13.55
CA PRO A 28 15.53 -1.80 14.76
C PRO A 28 17.05 -1.83 14.84
N LEU A 29 17.71 -1.80 13.68
CA LEU A 29 19.17 -1.86 13.57
C LEU A 29 19.82 -0.50 13.31
N ARG A 30 19.06 0.60 13.34
CA ARG A 30 19.61 1.96 13.19
C ARG A 30 19.22 2.79 14.39
N ASN A 31 20.11 3.68 14.80
CA ASN A 31 19.85 4.67 15.83
C ASN A 31 20.02 6.05 15.23
N GLU A 32 18.97 6.52 14.56
CA GLU A 32 18.98 7.83 13.91
C GLU A 32 18.71 8.93 14.94
N HIS A 33 19.43 10.04 14.84
CA HIS A 33 19.16 11.18 15.71
C HIS A 33 17.86 11.87 15.28
N HIS A 34 16.77 11.65 16.04
CA HIS A 34 15.41 12.08 15.69
C HIS A 34 15.32 13.51 15.18
N ASN A 35 15.94 14.47 15.87
CA ASN A 35 15.87 15.88 15.48
C ASN A 35 16.56 16.15 14.14
N LEU A 36 17.70 15.51 13.87
CA LEU A 36 18.45 15.71 12.62
C LEU A 36 17.74 15.01 11.46
N CYS A 37 17.18 13.83 11.70
CA CYS A 37 16.36 13.11 10.73
C CYS A 37 15.11 13.93 10.37
N ASN A 38 14.31 14.36 11.36
CA ASN A 38 13.14 15.21 11.15
C ASN A 38 13.49 16.50 10.39
N ALA A 39 14.54 17.21 10.82
CA ALA A 39 14.98 18.42 10.14
C ALA A 39 15.34 18.16 8.67
N SER A 40 16.02 17.05 8.40
CA SER A 40 16.41 16.67 7.04
C SER A 40 15.22 16.33 6.16
N PHE A 41 14.26 15.57 6.68
CA PHE A 41 13.00 15.31 5.98
C PHE A 41 12.19 16.59 5.75
N CYS A 42 12.12 17.51 6.71
CA CYS A 42 11.47 18.81 6.48
C CYS A 42 12.10 19.55 5.29
N ARG A 43 13.44 19.60 5.22
CA ARG A 43 14.14 20.28 4.12
C ARG A 43 13.82 19.65 2.77
N ILE A 44 13.94 18.32 2.65
CA ILE A 44 13.66 17.60 1.39
C ILE A 44 12.18 17.73 1.03
N TYR A 45 11.28 17.53 2.00
CA TYR A 45 9.84 17.65 1.81
C TYR A 45 9.45 19.05 1.32
N SER A 46 10.03 20.12 1.89
CA SER A 46 9.75 21.49 1.44
C SER A 46 10.13 21.73 -0.03
N ILE A 47 11.21 21.11 -0.51
CA ILE A 47 11.62 21.24 -1.92
C ILE A 47 10.57 20.57 -2.81
N MET A 48 10.23 19.31 -2.51
CA MET A 48 9.29 18.52 -3.29
C MET A 48 7.87 19.10 -3.24
N MET A 49 7.40 19.52 -2.07
CA MET A 49 6.08 20.12 -1.86
C MET A 49 5.92 21.41 -2.67
N ILE A 50 6.89 22.34 -2.61
CA ILE A 50 6.80 23.59 -3.37
C ILE A 50 6.79 23.29 -4.87
N GLY A 51 7.64 22.36 -5.34
CA GLY A 51 7.62 21.92 -6.74
C GLY A 51 6.27 21.32 -7.16
N SER A 52 5.70 20.46 -6.32
CA SER A 52 4.38 19.83 -6.53
C SER A 52 3.26 20.86 -6.64
N ILE A 53 3.19 21.80 -5.70
CA ILE A 53 2.17 22.85 -5.70
C ILE A 53 2.33 23.77 -6.92
N GLU A 54 3.55 24.19 -7.26
CA GLU A 54 3.79 25.06 -8.43
C GLU A 54 3.46 24.35 -9.75
N ALA A 55 3.82 23.07 -9.89
CA ALA A 55 3.45 22.27 -11.06
C ALA A 55 1.93 22.07 -11.15
N MET A 56 1.25 21.83 -10.02
CA MET A 56 -0.20 21.72 -10.00
C MET A 56 -0.85 23.06 -10.36
N LEU A 57 -0.39 24.18 -9.80
CA LEU A 57 -0.91 25.52 -10.16
C LEU A 57 -0.82 25.78 -11.67
N GLU A 58 0.34 25.49 -12.29
CA GLU A 58 0.56 25.73 -13.72
C GLU A 58 -0.36 24.89 -14.60
N ARG A 59 -0.50 23.60 -14.30
CA ARG A 59 -1.26 22.68 -15.14
C ARG A 59 -2.75 22.75 -14.91
N TRP A 60 -3.16 23.06 -13.68
CA TRP A 60 -4.57 23.17 -13.33
C TRP A 60 -5.18 24.48 -13.84
N CYS A 61 -4.38 25.46 -14.27
CA CYS A 61 -4.86 26.67 -14.96
C CYS A 61 -5.79 26.34 -16.14
N GLU A 62 -5.49 25.29 -16.93
CA GLU A 62 -6.34 24.88 -18.06
C GLU A 62 -7.71 24.32 -17.63
N ARG A 63 -7.81 23.89 -16.37
CA ARG A 63 -9.00 23.27 -15.77
C ARG A 63 -9.72 24.23 -14.81
N ASP A 64 -9.20 25.44 -14.65
CA ASP A 64 -9.71 26.42 -13.71
C ASP A 64 -10.95 27.11 -14.28
N ASN A 65 -12.13 26.67 -13.82
CA ASN A 65 -13.41 27.19 -14.28
C ASN A 65 -13.66 28.64 -13.81
N PHE A 66 -12.85 29.16 -12.89
CA PHE A 66 -13.07 30.45 -12.22
C PHE A 66 -12.00 31.50 -12.56
N ASN A 67 -10.94 31.11 -13.28
CA ASN A 67 -9.74 31.93 -13.56
C ASN A 67 -9.06 32.46 -12.28
N ILE A 68 -9.09 31.69 -11.19
CA ILE A 68 -8.40 31.98 -9.92
C ILE A 68 -6.88 31.87 -10.05
N LEU A 69 -6.38 30.82 -10.72
CA LEU A 69 -4.99 30.40 -10.70
C LEU A 69 -4.08 31.30 -11.55
N ASN A 70 -4.64 32.00 -12.54
CA ASN A 70 -3.89 32.93 -13.40
C ASN A 70 -3.23 34.07 -12.61
N GLU A 71 -3.80 34.46 -11.48
CA GLU A 71 -3.22 35.47 -10.58
C GLU A 71 -1.86 35.05 -10.03
N TYR A 72 -1.61 33.75 -9.87
CA TYR A 72 -0.33 33.25 -9.40
C TYR A 72 0.79 33.54 -10.41
N PHE A 73 0.51 33.54 -11.71
CA PHE A 73 1.51 33.70 -12.77
C PHE A 73 1.64 35.13 -13.30
N ALA A 74 0.97 36.09 -12.67
CA ALA A 74 1.10 37.50 -13.02
C ALA A 74 2.56 37.97 -12.94
N SER A 75 3.00 38.65 -14.00
CA SER A 75 4.39 39.08 -14.17
C SER A 75 4.74 40.24 -13.23
N SER A 76 5.99 40.27 -12.76
CA SER A 76 6.56 41.37 -11.95
C SER A 76 5.92 41.60 -10.58
N ILE A 77 5.20 40.61 -10.01
CA ILE A 77 4.62 40.67 -8.66
C ILE A 77 5.54 39.96 -7.64
N SER A 78 5.65 40.51 -6.42
CA SER A 78 6.38 39.85 -5.31
C SER A 78 5.68 38.55 -4.88
N ASN A 79 6.44 37.60 -4.29
CA ASN A 79 5.84 36.36 -3.78
C ASN A 79 4.72 36.63 -2.75
N GLU A 80 4.89 37.61 -1.88
CA GLU A 80 3.87 37.98 -0.89
C GLU A 80 2.56 38.42 -1.55
N ASN A 81 2.63 39.38 -2.47
CA ASN A 81 1.45 39.85 -3.20
C ASN A 81 0.84 38.73 -4.05
N ARG A 82 1.66 37.85 -4.64
CA ARG A 82 1.19 36.70 -5.41
C ARG A 82 0.33 35.76 -4.56
N ILE A 83 0.80 35.39 -3.36
CA ILE A 83 0.06 34.49 -2.47
C ILE A 83 -1.18 35.17 -1.91
N LYS A 84 -1.07 36.44 -1.54
CA LYS A 84 -2.18 37.24 -1.05
C LYS A 84 -3.29 37.37 -2.10
N ASN A 85 -2.95 37.77 -3.32
CA ASN A 85 -3.90 37.90 -4.43
C ASN A 85 -4.57 36.56 -4.73
N LEU A 86 -3.79 35.47 -4.79
CA LEU A 86 -4.34 34.13 -5.03
C LEU A 86 -5.42 33.78 -3.99
N ARG A 87 -5.14 34.00 -2.70
CA ARG A 87 -6.11 33.79 -1.62
C ARG A 87 -7.35 34.69 -1.77
N GLU A 88 -7.15 35.98 -2.03
CA GLU A 88 -8.24 36.94 -2.18
C GLU A 88 -9.18 36.51 -3.31
N VAL A 89 -8.66 36.06 -4.44
CA VAL A 89 -9.49 35.59 -5.56
C VAL A 89 -10.22 34.27 -5.24
N PHE A 90 -9.63 33.34 -4.47
CA PHE A 90 -10.39 32.20 -3.95
C PHE A 90 -11.62 32.65 -3.15
N VAL A 91 -11.44 33.62 -2.24
CA VAL A 91 -12.51 34.15 -1.39
C VAL A 91 -13.55 34.93 -2.21
N GLU A 92 -13.12 35.74 -3.19
CA GLU A 92 -14.02 36.48 -4.09
C GLU A 92 -14.88 35.56 -4.94
N LYS A 93 -14.34 34.41 -5.37
CA LYS A 93 -15.10 33.36 -6.05
C LYS A 93 -15.91 32.48 -5.08
N GLY A 94 -15.90 32.82 -3.80
CA GLY A 94 -16.71 32.22 -2.76
C GLY A 94 -16.25 30.84 -2.30
N ILE A 95 -14.97 30.52 -2.53
CA ILE A 95 -14.30 29.38 -1.94
C ILE A 95 -13.62 29.87 -0.67
N ASN A 96 -14.24 29.63 0.49
CA ASN A 96 -13.71 30.10 1.77
C ASN A 96 -12.51 29.25 2.20
N VAL A 97 -11.30 29.72 1.89
CA VAL A 97 -10.02 29.04 2.17
C VAL A 97 -9.35 29.56 3.43
N GLN A 98 -8.61 28.68 4.13
CA GLN A 98 -7.95 29.03 5.38
C GLN A 98 -6.74 29.94 5.14
N ALA A 99 -6.78 31.17 5.66
CA ALA A 99 -5.69 32.15 5.50
C ALA A 99 -4.32 31.59 5.94
N LYS A 100 -4.33 30.87 7.06
CA LYS A 100 -3.15 30.26 7.66
C LYS A 100 -2.39 29.33 6.69
N VAL A 101 -3.10 28.63 5.80
CA VAL A 101 -2.47 27.75 4.80
C VAL A 101 -1.60 28.54 3.85
N PHE A 102 -2.09 29.68 3.35
CA PHE A 102 -1.38 30.55 2.42
C PHE A 102 -0.19 31.25 3.09
N ASP A 103 -0.37 31.74 4.30
CA ASP A 103 0.71 32.37 5.07
C ASP A 103 1.86 31.39 5.35
N ASP A 104 1.50 30.14 5.70
CA ASP A 104 2.46 29.08 5.97
C ASP A 104 3.11 28.57 4.68
N TYR A 105 2.35 28.47 3.57
CA TYR A 105 2.90 28.18 2.25
C TYR A 105 3.99 29.18 1.85
N LEU A 106 3.76 30.48 2.06
CA LEU A 106 4.75 31.51 1.76
C LEU A 106 6.01 31.36 2.63
N ALA A 107 5.85 31.12 3.94
CA ALA A 107 6.98 30.88 4.83
C ALA A 107 7.79 29.63 4.43
N ILE A 108 7.10 28.52 4.10
CA ILE A 108 7.74 27.29 3.63
C ILE A 108 8.48 27.53 2.30
N LYS A 109 7.89 28.32 1.39
CA LYS A 109 8.54 28.71 0.14
C LYS A 109 9.83 29.49 0.38
N TYR A 110 9.83 30.41 1.35
CA TYR A 110 11.05 31.13 1.74
C TYR A 110 12.09 30.19 2.36
N ILE A 111 11.70 29.29 3.26
CA ILE A 111 12.60 28.25 3.82
C ILE A 111 13.23 27.42 2.69
N ARG A 112 12.42 26.95 1.74
CA ARG A 112 12.87 26.20 0.56
C ARG A 112 13.86 26.99 -0.27
N ASN A 113 13.61 28.28 -0.51
CA ASN A 113 14.54 29.14 -1.25
C ASN A 113 15.89 29.29 -0.53
N ALA A 114 15.87 29.45 0.80
CA ALA A 114 17.10 29.49 1.60
C ALA A 114 17.94 28.21 1.44
N ILE A 115 17.26 27.05 1.45
CA ILE A 115 17.89 25.74 1.31
C ILE A 115 18.49 25.58 -0.09
N VAL A 116 17.71 25.83 -1.14
CA VAL A 116 18.13 25.61 -2.54
C VAL A 116 19.27 26.56 -2.94
N HIS A 117 19.23 27.80 -2.47
CA HIS A 117 20.25 28.80 -2.80
C HIS A 117 21.40 28.87 -1.79
N ALA A 118 21.41 27.98 -0.79
CA ALA A 118 22.43 27.87 0.26
C ALA A 118 22.81 29.21 0.92
N SER A 119 21.84 30.12 1.06
CA SER A 119 22.09 31.49 1.53
C SER A 119 20.92 32.00 2.36
N TRP A 120 21.22 32.38 3.60
CA TRP A 120 20.36 33.24 4.41
C TRP A 120 20.81 34.72 4.31
N GLU A 121 22.11 35.00 4.09
CA GLU A 121 22.71 36.36 4.15
C GLU A 121 23.96 36.60 3.23
N THR A 122 23.91 36.39 1.90
CA THR A 122 24.91 37.00 0.98
C THR A 122 24.39 37.59 -0.35
N ALA A 123 25.02 38.70 -0.76
CA ALA A 123 24.64 39.72 -1.76
C ALA A 123 24.37 39.31 -3.23
N THR A 124 24.25 38.02 -3.55
CA THR A 124 23.86 37.54 -4.90
C THR A 124 22.67 36.57 -4.88
N GLY A 125 22.18 36.21 -3.69
CA GLY A 125 20.95 35.46 -3.48
C GLY A 125 20.55 35.61 -2.02
N ASN A 126 19.65 36.55 -1.74
CA ASN A 126 19.25 36.86 -0.37
C ASN A 126 17.75 36.69 -0.20
N LEU A 127 17.37 35.88 0.78
CA LEU A 127 16.12 36.16 1.47
C LEU A 127 16.28 37.55 2.09
N LYS A 128 15.33 38.43 1.78
CA LYS A 128 15.31 39.78 2.36
C LYS A 128 14.88 39.69 3.84
N GLN A 129 15.21 40.70 4.65
CA GLN A 129 14.92 40.70 6.09
C GLN A 129 13.42 40.51 6.38
N ASP A 130 12.54 41.12 5.58
CA ASP A 130 11.09 40.91 5.60
C ASP A 130 10.69 39.43 5.46
N GLN A 131 11.43 38.63 4.70
CA GLN A 131 11.16 37.20 4.52
C GLN A 131 11.61 36.37 5.72
N LEU A 132 12.73 36.76 6.37
CA LEU A 132 13.17 36.17 7.64
C LEU A 132 12.17 36.49 8.76
N ASP A 133 11.70 37.74 8.80
CA ASP A 133 10.70 38.21 9.75
C ASP A 133 9.39 37.42 9.56
N TRP A 134 8.95 37.24 8.31
CA TRP A 134 7.79 36.41 7.99
C TRP A 134 7.94 34.97 8.50
N ILE A 135 9.08 34.31 8.25
CA ILE A 135 9.34 32.94 8.74
C ILE A 135 9.21 32.88 10.28
N ASN A 136 9.80 33.85 10.98
CA ASN A 136 9.77 33.92 12.45
C ASN A 136 8.36 34.19 12.99
N GLU A 137 7.62 35.12 12.39
CA GLU A 137 6.23 35.43 12.75
C GLU A 137 5.31 34.21 12.56
N ARG A 138 5.56 33.42 11.52
CA ARG A 138 4.87 32.15 11.31
C ARG A 138 5.31 31.06 12.29
N GLY A 139 6.34 31.29 13.09
CA GLY A 139 6.82 30.36 14.12
C GLY A 139 7.71 29.24 13.59
N PHE A 140 8.27 29.37 12.39
CA PHE A 140 9.25 28.43 11.85
C PHE A 140 10.68 28.86 12.22
N PRO A 141 11.62 27.92 12.40
CA PRO A 141 13.01 28.26 12.67
C PRO A 141 13.73 28.75 11.40
N THR A 142 14.52 29.81 11.54
CA THR A 142 15.48 30.29 10.50
C THR A 142 16.79 29.50 10.48
N ASP A 143 17.01 28.61 11.45
CA ASP A 143 18.00 27.54 11.36
C ASP A 143 17.29 26.24 10.96
N THR A 144 17.40 25.85 9.68
CA THR A 144 16.72 24.66 9.15
C THR A 144 17.18 23.33 9.78
N ARG A 145 18.24 23.33 10.61
CA ARG A 145 18.62 22.18 11.43
C ARG A 145 17.73 22.00 12.66
N LYS A 146 16.95 23.04 13.03
CA LYS A 146 16.02 23.04 14.16
C LYS A 146 14.59 22.68 13.77
N LEU A 147 14.32 22.41 12.48
CA LEU A 147 13.02 21.91 12.03
C LEU A 147 12.70 20.57 12.70
N THR A 148 11.44 20.41 13.12
CA THR A 148 10.95 19.31 13.95
C THR A 148 9.87 18.49 13.24
N SER A 149 9.41 17.40 13.86
CA SER A 149 8.27 16.63 13.33
C SER A 149 6.98 17.46 13.26
N LYS A 150 6.79 18.43 14.17
CA LYS A 150 5.63 19.35 14.13
C LYS A 150 5.68 20.29 12.94
N ASP A 151 6.88 20.70 12.54
CA ASP A 151 7.05 21.50 11.32
C ASP A 151 6.71 20.67 10.09
N LEU A 152 7.11 19.39 10.06
CA LEU A 152 6.74 18.47 8.99
C LEU A 152 5.22 18.23 8.93
N GLU A 153 4.55 18.00 10.06
CA GLU A 153 3.07 17.91 10.13
C GLU A 153 2.40 19.14 9.51
N ARG A 154 2.95 20.32 9.80
CA ARG A 154 2.48 21.58 9.24
C ARG A 154 2.76 21.69 7.74
N PHE A 155 3.91 21.20 7.26
CA PHE A 155 4.21 21.16 5.83
C PHE A 155 3.23 20.23 5.09
N GLU A 156 2.94 19.05 5.63
CA GLU A 156 1.95 18.13 5.06
C GLU A 156 0.56 18.73 5.02
N TRP A 157 0.16 19.39 6.11
CA TRP A 157 -1.12 20.07 6.19
C TRP A 157 -1.27 21.18 5.14
N VAL A 158 -0.23 22.00 4.95
CA VAL A 158 -0.21 23.02 3.90
C VAL A 158 -0.25 22.38 2.51
N ASN A 159 0.55 21.34 2.26
CA ASN A 159 0.55 20.63 0.98
C ASN A 159 -0.84 20.10 0.64
N GLY A 160 -1.45 19.33 1.54
CA GLY A 160 -2.77 18.74 1.34
C GLY A 160 -3.84 19.81 1.08
N ASN A 161 -3.83 20.91 1.83
CA ASN A 161 -4.81 21.99 1.64
C ASN A 161 -4.57 22.78 0.36
N MET A 162 -3.33 23.10 -0.02
CA MET A 162 -3.04 23.79 -1.27
C MET A 162 -3.48 22.96 -2.48
N MET A 163 -3.13 21.66 -2.51
CA MET A 163 -3.56 20.76 -3.59
C MET A 163 -5.08 20.62 -3.64
N PHE A 164 -5.74 20.52 -2.47
CA PHE A 164 -7.20 20.50 -2.38
C PHE A 164 -7.83 21.78 -2.91
N TYR A 165 -7.33 22.96 -2.53
CA TYR A 165 -7.86 24.25 -3.01
C TYR A 165 -7.69 24.42 -4.52
N ILE A 166 -6.54 24.02 -5.07
CA ILE A 166 -6.32 24.04 -6.53
C ILE A 166 -7.32 23.09 -7.22
N ALA A 167 -7.53 21.88 -6.69
CA ALA A 167 -8.51 20.96 -7.26
C ALA A 167 -9.94 21.51 -7.28
N LEU A 168 -10.34 22.27 -6.24
CA LEU A 168 -11.67 22.89 -6.16
C LEU A 168 -11.96 23.86 -7.31
N THR A 169 -10.94 24.48 -7.93
CA THR A 169 -11.15 25.41 -9.04
C THR A 169 -11.68 24.72 -10.30
N GLY A 170 -11.48 23.41 -10.43
CA GLY A 170 -11.94 22.62 -11.58
C GLY A 170 -13.25 21.86 -11.38
N LEU A 171 -13.87 21.95 -10.21
CA LEU A 171 -15.13 21.25 -9.93
C LEU A 171 -16.34 22.10 -10.35
N GLU A 172 -17.05 21.65 -11.38
CA GLU A 172 -18.34 22.24 -11.77
C GLU A 172 -19.36 22.11 -10.62
N GLY A 173 -20.06 23.20 -10.29
CA GLY A 173 -21.12 23.18 -9.30
C GLY A 173 -20.69 23.34 -7.83
N VAL A 174 -19.41 23.64 -7.55
CA VAL A 174 -19.01 24.22 -6.26
C VAL A 174 -19.63 25.61 -6.17
N GLN A 175 -20.88 25.68 -5.71
CA GLN A 175 -21.56 26.93 -5.42
C GLN A 175 -21.14 27.41 -4.04
N ALA A 176 -20.44 28.54 -4.05
CA ALA A 176 -20.09 29.37 -2.92
C ALA A 176 -21.21 29.44 -1.88
N ARG A 177 -20.89 29.05 -0.65
CA ARG A 177 -21.74 29.26 0.53
C ARG A 177 -21.01 30.19 1.48
N PRO A 178 -21.31 31.51 1.45
CA PRO A 178 -20.66 32.51 2.30
C PRO A 178 -20.87 32.27 3.80
N ASP A 179 -21.79 31.37 4.17
CA ASP A 179 -22.15 30.98 5.52
C ASP A 179 -21.32 29.81 6.09
N LEU A 180 -20.42 29.19 5.30
CA LEU A 180 -19.61 28.05 5.74
C LEU A 180 -18.24 28.44 6.33
N VAL A 181 -17.93 27.81 7.45
CA VAL A 181 -16.59 27.72 8.09
C VAL A 181 -15.53 27.39 7.04
N ASP A 182 -14.33 27.98 7.16
CA ASP A 182 -13.22 27.76 6.23
C ASP A 182 -13.06 26.27 5.86
N ILE A 183 -13.11 25.98 4.56
CA ILE A 183 -13.00 24.60 4.07
C ILE A 183 -11.54 24.20 4.12
N GLY A 184 -11.24 23.00 4.61
CA GLY A 184 -9.88 22.45 4.56
C GLY A 184 -9.77 21.07 5.20
N ILE A 185 -8.65 20.42 4.89
CA ILE A 185 -8.26 19.15 5.50
C ILE A 185 -7.69 19.46 6.89
N PRO A 186 -8.17 18.81 7.97
CA PRO A 186 -7.62 19.01 9.30
C PRO A 186 -6.17 18.50 9.37
N PRO A 187 -5.33 19.09 10.23
CA PRO A 187 -3.97 18.60 10.41
C PRO A 187 -3.97 17.16 10.93
N SER A 188 -3.17 16.30 10.30
CA SER A 188 -2.92 14.93 10.75
C SER A 188 -1.62 14.86 11.55
N GLN A 189 -1.62 14.10 12.64
CA GLN A 189 -0.38 13.79 13.37
C GLN A 189 0.43 12.78 12.57
N LEU A 190 1.76 12.94 12.61
CA LEU A 190 2.64 11.92 12.06
C LEU A 190 2.55 10.63 12.91
N PRO A 191 2.74 9.45 12.29
CA PRO A 191 2.84 8.20 13.05
C PRO A 191 3.90 8.29 14.13
N ASP A 192 3.65 7.65 15.29
CA ASP A 192 4.65 7.53 16.34
C ASP A 192 5.90 6.84 15.77
N ALA A 193 7.04 7.49 15.97
CA ALA A 193 8.33 7.09 15.43
C ALA A 193 9.34 6.85 16.55
N ASN A 194 8.90 6.46 17.75
CA ASN A 194 9.77 6.16 18.88
C ASN A 194 10.74 4.98 18.62
N GLY A 195 10.52 4.21 17.56
CA GLY A 195 11.36 3.11 17.11
C GLY A 195 11.37 1.89 18.04
N ILE A 196 10.49 1.86 19.02
CA ILE A 196 10.29 0.74 19.93
C ILE A 196 9.41 -0.28 19.23
N ILE A 197 9.98 -1.44 18.91
CA ILE A 197 9.22 -2.60 18.42
C ILE A 197 8.37 -3.14 19.56
N ASN A 198 7.07 -3.24 19.32
CA ASN A 198 6.11 -3.83 20.23
C ASN A 198 5.74 -5.25 19.80
N PRO A 199 5.17 -6.06 20.71
CA PRO A 199 4.66 -7.38 20.37
C PRO A 199 3.70 -7.41 19.17
N SER A 200 2.93 -6.34 18.97
CA SER A 200 2.01 -6.19 17.83
C SER A 200 2.70 -6.02 16.47
N ASP A 201 3.98 -5.66 16.45
CA ASP A 201 4.73 -5.40 15.21
C ASP A 201 5.36 -6.67 14.63
N TRP A 202 5.60 -7.68 15.47
CA TRP A 202 6.25 -8.94 15.06
C TRP A 202 5.56 -9.63 13.87
N PRO A 203 4.22 -9.82 13.85
CA PRO A 203 3.58 -10.45 12.69
C PRO A 203 3.89 -9.73 11.38
N ARG A 204 3.87 -8.40 11.37
CA ARG A 204 4.15 -7.60 10.17
C ARG A 204 5.61 -7.74 9.74
N MET A 205 6.55 -7.79 10.69
CA MET A 205 7.97 -7.98 10.38
C MET A 205 8.23 -9.34 9.74
N TYR A 206 7.69 -10.42 10.31
CA TYR A 206 7.82 -11.76 9.74
C TYR A 206 7.17 -11.87 8.36
N TRP A 207 5.98 -11.31 8.20
CA TRP A 207 5.29 -11.26 6.90
C TRP A 207 6.11 -10.51 5.84
N SER A 208 6.66 -9.34 6.19
CA SER A 208 7.49 -8.56 5.27
C SER A 208 8.75 -9.33 4.85
N ASN A 209 9.36 -10.09 5.77
CA ASN A 209 10.49 -10.96 5.42
C ASN A 209 10.08 -12.10 4.47
N ILE A 210 8.91 -12.70 4.66
CA ILE A 210 8.37 -13.71 3.72
C ILE A 210 8.23 -13.12 2.31
N GLU A 211 7.72 -11.89 2.19
CA GLU A 211 7.58 -11.20 0.90
C GLU A 211 8.94 -10.89 0.25
N ARG A 212 9.92 -10.43 1.03
CA ARG A 212 11.29 -10.17 0.54
C ARG A 212 11.97 -11.45 0.07
N ILE A 213 11.90 -12.52 0.86
CA ILE A 213 12.47 -13.83 0.48
C ILE A 213 11.80 -14.32 -0.80
N SER A 214 10.48 -14.24 -0.88
CA SER A 214 9.74 -14.63 -2.10
C SER A 214 10.17 -13.80 -3.32
N SER A 215 10.40 -12.50 -3.16
CA SER A 215 10.88 -11.63 -4.23
C SER A 215 12.28 -12.01 -4.72
N GLU A 216 13.22 -12.26 -3.81
CA GLU A 216 14.59 -12.67 -4.18
C GLU A 216 14.59 -14.03 -4.90
N ILE A 217 13.81 -15.00 -4.42
CA ILE A 217 13.70 -16.30 -5.10
C ILE A 217 13.03 -16.14 -6.47
N THR A 218 12.04 -15.26 -6.62
CA THR A 218 11.45 -14.95 -7.94
C THR A 218 12.52 -14.48 -8.92
N LYS A 219 13.41 -13.55 -8.52
CA LYS A 219 14.51 -13.10 -9.39
C LYS A 219 15.43 -14.26 -9.80
N MET A 220 15.74 -15.17 -8.88
CA MET A 220 16.54 -16.37 -9.18
C MET A 220 15.83 -17.29 -10.18
N ILE A 221 14.52 -17.50 -10.01
CA ILE A 221 13.67 -18.28 -10.91
C ILE A 221 13.57 -17.61 -12.29
N GLU A 222 13.41 -16.29 -12.37
CA GLU A 222 13.39 -15.53 -13.62
C GLU A 222 14.69 -15.69 -14.40
N ILE A 223 15.84 -15.58 -13.72
CA ILE A 223 17.15 -15.81 -14.33
C ILE A 223 17.24 -17.25 -14.85
N ALA A 224 16.81 -18.24 -14.06
CA ALA A 224 16.87 -19.64 -14.45
C ALA A 224 15.95 -19.99 -15.63
N ALA A 225 14.71 -19.50 -15.61
CA ALA A 225 13.69 -19.82 -16.60
C ALA A 225 13.98 -19.18 -17.97
N ASN A 226 14.66 -18.03 -17.99
CA ASN A 226 14.98 -17.28 -19.22
C ASN A 226 16.34 -17.66 -19.83
N ARG A 227 17.00 -18.73 -19.37
CA ARG A 227 18.29 -19.13 -19.96
C ARG A 227 18.11 -19.69 -21.38
N PRO A 228 18.79 -19.14 -22.39
CA PRO A 228 18.68 -19.61 -23.79
C PRO A 228 19.06 -21.08 -23.99
N GLU A 229 19.92 -21.60 -23.13
CA GLU A 229 20.51 -22.95 -23.24
C GLU A 229 19.67 -24.03 -22.56
N LEU A 230 18.73 -23.66 -21.67
CA LEU A 230 18.07 -24.57 -20.71
C LEU A 230 16.55 -24.38 -20.60
N GLY A 231 15.99 -23.34 -21.22
CA GLY A 231 14.59 -22.98 -21.09
C GLY A 231 13.67 -23.73 -22.06
N ARG A 232 12.65 -24.43 -21.56
CA ARG A 232 11.52 -24.93 -22.38
C ARG A 232 10.68 -23.78 -22.98
N ALA A 233 10.90 -22.54 -22.54
CA ALA A 233 10.33 -21.36 -23.18
C ALA A 233 10.98 -21.06 -24.54
N CYS A 234 12.19 -21.55 -24.80
CA CYS A 234 12.90 -21.44 -26.07
C CYS A 234 12.33 -22.39 -27.15
N ASP A 235 11.51 -23.36 -26.77
CA ASP A 235 10.83 -24.28 -27.69
C ASP A 235 9.61 -23.65 -28.39
N PHE A 236 9.24 -22.42 -28.00
CA PHE A 236 8.06 -21.72 -28.52
C PHE A 236 8.44 -20.40 -29.18
N THR A 237 7.78 -20.07 -30.29
CA THR A 237 7.92 -18.76 -30.92
C THR A 237 7.22 -17.67 -30.11
N GLU A 238 7.57 -16.40 -30.32
CA GLU A 238 6.88 -15.27 -29.68
C GLU A 238 5.37 -15.28 -29.96
N GLU A 239 4.97 -15.66 -31.17
CA GLU A 239 3.55 -15.81 -31.54
C GLU A 239 2.86 -16.90 -30.71
N GLN A 240 3.52 -18.05 -30.52
CA GLN A 240 2.97 -19.14 -29.70
C GLN A 240 2.82 -18.73 -28.23
N LEU A 241 3.76 -17.94 -27.70
CA LEU A 241 3.68 -17.41 -26.34
C LEU A 241 2.54 -16.39 -26.18
N LYS A 242 2.28 -15.55 -27.20
CA LYS A 242 1.18 -14.57 -27.19
C LYS A 242 -0.20 -15.21 -27.22
N GLU A 243 -0.35 -16.37 -27.85
CA GLU A 243 -1.62 -17.10 -27.96
C GLU A 243 -1.89 -18.04 -26.77
N MET A 244 -0.89 -18.30 -25.91
CA MET A 244 -1.06 -19.20 -24.77
C MET A 244 -1.91 -18.57 -23.64
N PRO A 245 -2.80 -19.35 -23.00
CA PRO A 245 -3.47 -18.92 -21.77
C PRO A 245 -2.43 -18.55 -20.69
N GLN A 246 -2.71 -17.49 -19.92
CA GLN A 246 -1.77 -16.98 -18.90
C GLN A 246 -1.32 -18.05 -17.89
N ASP A 247 -2.23 -18.91 -17.43
CA ASP A 247 -1.89 -19.99 -16.49
C ASP A 247 -0.95 -21.03 -17.12
N THR A 248 -1.13 -21.34 -18.41
CA THR A 248 -0.23 -22.23 -19.16
C THR A 248 1.15 -21.61 -19.31
N LEU A 249 1.21 -20.31 -19.62
CA LEU A 249 2.46 -19.57 -19.72
C LEU A 249 3.21 -19.56 -18.38
N LYS A 250 2.50 -19.25 -17.29
CA LYS A 250 3.04 -19.23 -15.93
C LYS A 250 3.53 -20.62 -15.48
N LYS A 251 2.78 -21.67 -15.80
CA LYS A 251 3.20 -23.06 -15.54
C LYS A 251 4.47 -23.41 -16.31
N LYS A 252 4.53 -23.09 -17.60
CA LYS A 252 5.71 -23.31 -18.45
C LYS A 252 6.94 -22.59 -17.89
N PHE A 253 6.77 -21.35 -17.43
CA PHE A 253 7.84 -20.56 -16.82
C PHE A 253 8.47 -21.28 -15.61
N TYR A 254 7.67 -21.78 -14.66
CA TYR A 254 8.21 -22.52 -13.51
C TYR A 254 8.80 -23.88 -13.88
N LEU A 255 8.23 -24.57 -14.87
CA LEU A 255 8.80 -25.83 -15.36
C LEU A 255 10.15 -25.64 -16.05
N SER A 256 10.37 -24.50 -16.72
CA SER A 256 11.69 -24.14 -17.26
C SER A 256 12.71 -23.96 -16.14
N ALA A 257 12.33 -23.29 -15.04
CA ALA A 257 13.21 -23.17 -13.87
C ALA A 257 13.53 -24.53 -13.23
N LEU A 258 12.54 -25.44 -13.14
CA LEU A 258 12.78 -26.82 -12.66
C LEU A 258 13.77 -27.56 -13.55
N SER A 259 13.64 -27.49 -14.88
CA SER A 259 14.60 -28.10 -15.81
C SER A 259 16.01 -27.55 -15.59
N ALA A 260 16.16 -26.23 -15.52
CA ALA A 260 17.45 -25.60 -15.26
C ALA A 260 18.08 -26.10 -13.95
N LYS A 261 17.29 -26.27 -12.88
CA LYS A 261 17.75 -26.85 -11.62
C LYS A 261 18.25 -28.29 -11.78
N LYS A 262 17.50 -29.14 -12.52
CA LYS A 262 17.89 -30.53 -12.78
C LYS A 262 19.18 -30.66 -13.59
N GLU A 263 19.43 -29.70 -14.46
CA GLU A 263 20.65 -29.61 -15.27
C GLU A 263 21.83 -28.99 -14.50
N GLY A 264 21.69 -28.79 -13.19
CA GLY A 264 22.76 -28.35 -12.30
C GLY A 264 22.98 -26.84 -12.31
N PHE A 265 21.95 -26.02 -12.59
CA PHE A 265 22.09 -24.57 -12.49
C PHE A 265 22.27 -24.11 -11.04
N ASP A 266 23.48 -23.64 -10.73
CA ASP A 266 23.86 -23.17 -9.39
C ASP A 266 23.07 -21.96 -8.89
N GLY A 267 22.48 -21.17 -9.82
CA GLY A 267 21.67 -20.01 -9.46
C GLY A 267 20.33 -20.33 -8.80
N LEU A 268 19.93 -21.61 -8.72
CA LEU A 268 18.79 -22.08 -7.95
C LEU A 268 19.23 -22.94 -6.75
N ILE A 269 20.43 -22.74 -6.22
CA ILE A 269 20.87 -23.34 -4.95
C ILE A 269 20.56 -22.41 -3.79
N ASP A 270 20.09 -22.97 -2.66
CA ASP A 270 19.87 -22.21 -1.43
C ASP A 270 21.18 -21.83 -0.72
N ASN A 271 21.99 -20.99 -1.33
CA ASN A 271 23.28 -20.56 -0.76
C ASN A 271 23.13 -19.60 0.43
N ASN A 272 21.98 -18.94 0.55
CA ASN A 272 21.75 -17.90 1.56
C ASN A 272 20.82 -18.34 2.70
N GLY A 273 20.44 -19.62 2.73
CA GLY A 273 19.51 -20.16 3.72
C GLY A 273 18.10 -19.56 3.62
N PHE A 274 17.67 -19.16 2.42
CA PHE A 274 16.34 -18.63 2.16
C PHE A 274 15.25 -19.61 2.57
N ALA A 275 15.42 -20.92 2.36
CA ALA A 275 14.41 -21.89 2.74
C ALA A 275 14.27 -22.01 4.26
N ALA A 276 15.38 -22.00 4.99
CA ALA A 276 15.37 -21.99 6.46
C ALA A 276 14.76 -20.68 7.00
N ASN A 277 15.11 -19.54 6.43
CA ASN A 277 14.59 -18.23 6.83
C ASN A 277 13.10 -18.08 6.53
N ALA A 278 12.63 -18.57 5.37
CA ALA A 278 11.22 -18.56 4.99
C ALA A 278 10.38 -19.35 5.98
N LEU A 279 10.86 -20.55 6.33
CA LEU A 279 10.22 -21.41 7.31
C LEU A 279 10.15 -20.74 8.69
N MET A 280 11.29 -20.25 9.19
CA MET A 280 11.35 -19.57 10.48
C MET A 280 10.39 -18.39 10.52
N CYS A 281 10.38 -17.53 9.49
CA CYS A 281 9.47 -16.38 9.44
C CYS A 281 8.00 -16.83 9.42
N TRP A 282 7.66 -17.87 8.66
CA TRP A 282 6.30 -18.41 8.62
C TRP A 282 5.85 -18.95 9.98
N GLU A 283 6.69 -19.74 10.64
CA GLU A 283 6.37 -20.32 11.95
C GLU A 283 6.22 -19.24 13.03
N GLN A 284 7.11 -18.26 13.02
CA GLN A 284 7.00 -17.13 13.93
C GLN A 284 5.74 -16.29 13.63
N PHE A 285 5.44 -16.01 12.36
CA PHE A 285 4.21 -15.32 11.97
C PHE A 285 2.96 -16.05 12.50
N VAL A 286 2.85 -17.36 12.25
CA VAL A 286 1.73 -18.18 12.72
C VAL A 286 1.64 -18.16 14.25
N SER A 287 2.77 -18.24 14.97
CA SER A 287 2.78 -18.23 16.44
C SER A 287 2.35 -16.90 17.07
N GLN A 288 2.57 -15.77 16.38
CA GLN A 288 2.26 -14.44 16.89
C GLN A 288 0.84 -13.97 16.51
N VAL A 289 0.19 -14.62 15.55
CA VAL A 289 -1.15 -14.27 15.12
C VAL A 289 -2.13 -15.28 15.72
N SER A 290 -2.74 -14.90 16.86
CA SER A 290 -3.64 -15.76 17.66
C SER A 290 -4.80 -16.39 16.87
N VAL A 291 -5.19 -15.81 15.74
CA VAL A 291 -6.25 -16.36 14.89
C VAL A 291 -5.91 -17.74 14.32
N PHE A 292 -4.63 -18.08 14.18
CA PHE A 292 -4.20 -19.40 13.70
C PHE A 292 -4.51 -20.52 14.69
N GLU A 293 -4.67 -20.22 15.99
CA GLU A 293 -5.13 -21.20 16.98
C GLU A 293 -6.54 -21.72 16.66
N MET A 294 -7.35 -20.95 15.93
CA MET A 294 -8.69 -21.33 15.51
C MET A 294 -8.70 -22.20 14.24
N PHE A 295 -7.59 -22.24 13.49
CA PHE A 295 -7.48 -22.92 12.19
C PHE A 295 -6.97 -24.36 12.33
N ASN A 296 -7.68 -25.20 13.08
CA ASN A 296 -7.41 -26.64 13.09
C ASN A 296 -7.95 -27.32 11.83
N GLU A 297 -7.39 -28.49 11.49
CA GLU A 297 -7.68 -29.21 10.25
C GLU A 297 -9.18 -29.51 10.05
N HIS A 298 -9.87 -29.92 11.11
CA HIS A 298 -11.29 -30.25 11.04
C HIS A 298 -12.14 -29.01 10.72
N THR A 299 -11.92 -27.92 11.45
CA THR A 299 -12.64 -26.65 11.24
C THR A 299 -12.37 -26.08 9.84
N VAL A 300 -11.11 -26.07 9.40
CA VAL A 300 -10.72 -25.59 8.06
C VAL A 300 -11.44 -26.39 6.98
N LYS A 301 -11.41 -27.72 7.03
CA LYS A 301 -12.09 -28.58 6.05
C LYS A 301 -13.62 -28.37 6.04
N SER A 302 -14.22 -28.24 7.22
CA SER A 302 -15.66 -28.00 7.35
C SER A 302 -16.07 -26.66 6.75
N VAL A 303 -15.40 -25.56 7.13
CA VAL A 303 -15.68 -24.22 6.60
C VAL A 303 -15.44 -24.13 5.10
N LEU A 304 -14.35 -24.71 4.61
CA LEU A 304 -14.05 -24.70 3.18
C LEU A 304 -15.15 -25.43 2.38
N LYS A 305 -15.65 -26.57 2.89
CA LYS A 305 -16.79 -27.27 2.29
C LYS A 305 -18.03 -26.36 2.25
N THR A 306 -18.35 -25.69 3.36
CA THR A 306 -19.49 -24.76 3.44
C THR A 306 -19.35 -23.64 2.42
N LEU A 307 -18.22 -22.93 2.38
CA LEU A 307 -17.98 -21.82 1.45
C LEU A 307 -18.05 -22.27 -0.02
N ARG A 308 -17.56 -23.47 -0.35
CA ARG A 308 -17.70 -24.03 -1.70
C ARG A 308 -19.16 -24.30 -2.06
N ILE A 309 -19.94 -24.89 -1.15
CA ILE A 309 -21.38 -25.08 -1.35
C ILE A 309 -22.08 -23.74 -1.54
N MET A 310 -21.68 -22.72 -0.78
CA MET A 310 -22.24 -21.37 -0.91
C MET A 310 -21.98 -20.79 -2.31
N LEU A 311 -20.72 -20.77 -2.76
CA LEU A 311 -20.35 -20.25 -4.07
C LEU A 311 -20.98 -21.04 -5.23
N GLN A 312 -21.01 -22.38 -5.14
CA GLN A 312 -21.61 -23.24 -6.18
C GLN A 312 -23.12 -23.03 -6.32
N ASN A 313 -23.81 -22.75 -5.22
CA ASN A 313 -25.26 -22.54 -5.20
C ASN A 313 -25.66 -21.06 -5.20
N ASN A 314 -24.71 -20.15 -5.45
CA ASN A 314 -24.93 -18.70 -5.46
C ASN A 314 -25.61 -18.19 -4.18
N ILE A 315 -25.16 -18.69 -3.02
CA ILE A 315 -25.66 -18.30 -1.69
C ILE A 315 -24.83 -17.11 -1.19
N HIS A 316 -25.44 -15.92 -1.22
CA HIS A 316 -24.81 -14.65 -0.88
C HIS A 316 -25.73 -13.82 0.04
N PRO A 317 -25.19 -12.87 0.82
CA PRO A 317 -25.98 -11.90 1.53
C PRO A 317 -26.81 -11.07 0.53
N LYS A 318 -28.02 -10.69 0.91
CA LYS A 318 -28.90 -9.85 0.10
C LYS A 318 -28.18 -8.55 -0.28
N ASN A 319 -28.20 -8.23 -1.58
CA ASN A 319 -27.50 -7.07 -2.15
C ASN A 319 -25.99 -7.03 -1.88
N ASN A 320 -25.35 -8.17 -1.57
CA ASN A 320 -23.92 -8.22 -1.25
C ASN A 320 -23.55 -7.37 -0.01
N LEU A 321 -24.51 -7.21 0.91
CA LEU A 321 -24.34 -6.41 2.12
C LEU A 321 -24.51 -7.27 3.37
N LEU A 322 -23.43 -7.43 4.13
CA LEU A 322 -23.46 -7.93 5.49
C LEU A 322 -23.06 -6.79 6.45
N PRO A 323 -23.91 -6.42 7.42
CA PRO A 323 -23.55 -5.38 8.37
C PRO A 323 -22.35 -5.83 9.23
N PRO A 324 -21.40 -4.92 9.56
CA PRO A 324 -20.27 -5.26 10.40
C PRO A 324 -20.76 -5.69 11.78
N LEU A 325 -20.42 -6.91 12.19
CA LEU A 325 -20.80 -7.45 13.49
C LEU A 325 -19.71 -7.18 14.51
N ARG A 326 -20.10 -6.63 15.68
CA ARG A 326 -19.16 -6.50 16.79
C ARG A 326 -18.86 -7.89 17.37
N LYS A 327 -17.61 -8.12 17.79
CA LYS A 327 -17.14 -9.41 18.33
C LYS A 327 -17.94 -9.89 19.55
N ASP A 328 -18.49 -8.96 20.33
CA ASP A 328 -19.29 -9.18 21.53
C ASP A 328 -20.79 -9.36 21.26
N THR A 329 -21.22 -9.34 20.00
CA THR A 329 -22.65 -9.51 19.65
C THR A 329 -23.15 -10.88 20.15
N PRO A 330 -24.23 -10.94 20.95
CA PRO A 330 -24.83 -12.19 21.40
C PRO A 330 -25.18 -13.13 20.25
N PHE A 331 -24.94 -14.43 20.42
CA PHE A 331 -25.16 -15.44 19.37
C PHE A 331 -26.57 -15.37 18.77
N LYS A 332 -27.60 -15.26 19.61
CA LYS A 332 -29.01 -15.17 19.16
C LYS A 332 -29.28 -13.97 18.25
N ILE A 333 -28.57 -12.85 18.47
CA ILE A 333 -28.69 -11.66 17.61
C ILE A 333 -27.97 -11.90 16.29
N ARG A 334 -26.79 -12.53 16.30
CA ARG A 334 -26.08 -12.93 15.07
C ARG A 334 -26.92 -13.87 14.23
N GLU A 335 -27.50 -14.91 14.84
CA GLU A 335 -28.38 -15.86 14.17
C GLU A 335 -29.58 -15.16 13.50
N GLN A 336 -30.24 -14.25 14.20
CA GLN A 336 -31.34 -13.46 13.63
C GLN A 336 -30.89 -12.58 12.47
N LEU A 337 -29.75 -11.89 12.59
CA LEU A 337 -29.22 -11.02 11.55
C LEU A 337 -28.84 -11.82 10.30
N PHE A 338 -28.11 -12.93 10.44
CA PHE A 338 -27.79 -13.81 9.31
C PHE A 338 -29.07 -14.39 8.68
N GLY A 339 -30.05 -14.79 9.48
CA GLY A 339 -31.36 -15.23 8.98
C GLY A 339 -32.12 -14.17 8.17
N MET A 340 -31.88 -12.89 8.44
CA MET A 340 -32.45 -11.77 7.65
C MET A 340 -31.62 -11.43 6.41
N CYS A 341 -30.31 -11.68 6.45
CA CYS A 341 -29.39 -11.35 5.36
C CYS A 341 -29.37 -12.38 4.23
N PHE A 342 -29.73 -13.63 4.49
CA PHE A 342 -29.69 -14.70 3.48
C PHE A 342 -31.11 -15.15 3.10
N GLU A 343 -31.52 -14.93 1.84
CA GLU A 343 -32.85 -15.32 1.34
C GLU A 343 -32.94 -16.81 0.99
N ASN A 344 -31.81 -17.44 0.67
CA ASN A 344 -31.71 -18.87 0.35
C ASN A 344 -30.51 -19.45 1.09
N LEU A 345 -30.70 -20.56 1.79
CA LEU A 345 -29.63 -21.27 2.50
C LEU A 345 -29.19 -22.56 1.77
N GLY A 346 -29.92 -22.95 0.72
CA GLY A 346 -29.72 -24.24 0.06
C GLY A 346 -29.82 -25.39 1.04
N SER A 347 -28.77 -26.21 1.10
CA SER A 347 -28.64 -27.33 2.05
C SER A 347 -27.95 -26.97 3.36
N LEU A 348 -27.57 -25.70 3.56
CA LEU A 348 -26.80 -25.24 4.71
C LEU A 348 -27.71 -24.73 5.82
N THR A 349 -27.22 -24.83 7.04
CA THR A 349 -27.81 -24.20 8.23
C THR A 349 -27.26 -22.78 8.43
N ILE A 350 -28.02 -21.93 9.12
CA ILE A 350 -27.53 -20.59 9.51
C ILE A 350 -26.25 -20.68 10.35
N LEU A 351 -26.13 -21.70 11.21
CA LEU A 351 -24.93 -21.90 12.03
C LEU A 351 -23.70 -22.18 11.16
N GLU A 352 -23.81 -23.07 10.17
CA GLU A 352 -22.71 -23.35 9.24
C GLU A 352 -22.27 -22.09 8.47
N ILE A 353 -23.23 -21.25 8.06
CA ILE A 353 -22.95 -19.98 7.38
C ILE A 353 -22.23 -19.01 8.33
N ILE A 354 -22.70 -18.87 9.58
CA ILE A 354 -22.06 -18.00 10.58
C ILE A 354 -20.62 -18.44 10.83
N GLU A 355 -20.39 -19.74 11.05
CA GLU A 355 -19.06 -20.29 11.28
C GLU A 355 -18.14 -20.06 10.08
N ALA A 356 -18.65 -20.29 8.87
CA ALA A 356 -17.92 -20.05 7.64
C ALA A 356 -17.56 -18.58 7.43
N TYR A 357 -18.46 -17.66 7.82
CA TYR A 357 -18.23 -16.22 7.73
C TYR A 357 -17.22 -15.72 8.75
N ASP A 358 -17.39 -16.10 10.02
CA ASP A 358 -16.50 -15.69 11.11
C ASP A 358 -15.06 -16.17 10.84
N LEU A 359 -14.89 -17.39 10.31
CA LEU A 359 -13.58 -17.93 9.97
C LEU A 359 -13.04 -17.40 8.64
N GLY A 360 -13.93 -17.18 7.67
CA GLY A 360 -13.64 -16.57 6.37
C GLY A 360 -13.00 -15.19 6.49
N GLU A 361 -13.65 -14.30 7.24
CA GLU A 361 -13.15 -12.96 7.53
C GLU A 361 -11.76 -13.01 8.17
N LYS A 362 -11.62 -13.83 9.21
CA LYS A 362 -10.36 -14.06 9.92
C LYS A 362 -9.25 -14.54 9.00
N ALA A 363 -9.53 -15.51 8.14
CA ALA A 363 -8.56 -16.04 7.19
C ALA A 363 -8.16 -14.99 6.15
N LYS A 364 -9.10 -14.18 5.66
CA LYS A 364 -8.83 -13.09 4.71
C LYS A 364 -7.88 -12.05 5.27
N PHE A 365 -8.03 -11.69 6.55
CA PHE A 365 -7.13 -10.73 7.21
C PHE A 365 -5.81 -11.34 7.66
N ALA A 366 -5.78 -12.64 7.96
CA ALA A 366 -4.57 -13.38 8.32
C ALA A 366 -3.66 -13.61 7.10
N ILE A 367 -4.20 -14.09 5.98
CA ILE A 367 -3.46 -14.35 4.72
C ILE A 367 -3.87 -13.31 3.69
N ARG A 368 -3.20 -12.16 3.73
CA ARG A 368 -3.60 -10.97 2.96
C ARG A 368 -3.42 -11.12 1.45
N ASN A 369 -2.41 -11.90 1.03
CA ASN A 369 -2.06 -12.09 -0.37
C ASN A 369 -1.56 -13.51 -0.64
N ILE A 370 -1.33 -13.81 -1.91
CA ILE A 370 -0.93 -15.13 -2.42
C ILE A 370 0.53 -15.51 -2.09
N THR A 371 1.34 -14.55 -1.60
CA THR A 371 2.80 -14.71 -1.51
C THR A 371 3.24 -15.94 -0.70
N PRO A 372 2.70 -16.23 0.50
CA PRO A 372 3.08 -17.44 1.22
C PRO A 372 2.71 -18.70 0.43
N LEU A 373 1.56 -18.72 -0.26
CA LEU A 373 1.18 -19.88 -1.06
C LEU A 373 2.15 -20.09 -2.22
N ASN A 374 2.50 -19.04 -2.96
CA ASN A 374 3.50 -19.10 -4.02
C ASN A 374 4.88 -19.57 -3.50
N LEU A 375 5.29 -19.04 -2.35
CA LEU A 375 6.56 -19.39 -1.73
C LEU A 375 6.65 -20.88 -1.39
N PHE A 376 5.68 -21.40 -0.64
CA PHE A 376 5.70 -22.79 -0.19
C PHE A 376 5.29 -23.81 -1.27
N ALA A 377 4.41 -23.44 -2.21
CA ALA A 377 3.95 -24.36 -3.26
C ALA A 377 4.91 -24.47 -4.45
N ILE A 378 5.71 -23.43 -4.72
CA ILE A 378 6.50 -23.33 -5.95
C ILE A 378 7.96 -23.03 -5.68
N GLN A 379 8.23 -21.92 -4.99
CA GLN A 379 9.58 -21.38 -4.90
C GLN A 379 10.51 -22.25 -4.03
N LEU A 380 10.05 -22.65 -2.84
CA LEU A 380 10.84 -23.50 -1.94
C LEU A 380 11.06 -24.92 -2.49
N PRO A 381 10.06 -25.60 -3.11
CA PRO A 381 10.31 -26.86 -3.81
C PRO A 381 11.37 -26.79 -4.92
N LEU A 382 11.44 -25.67 -5.66
CA LEU A 382 12.48 -25.47 -6.68
C LEU A 382 13.86 -25.23 -6.06
N LEU A 383 13.91 -24.48 -4.96
CA LEU A 383 15.15 -24.03 -4.35
C LEU A 383 15.80 -25.10 -3.45
N ALA A 384 14.97 -25.80 -2.66
CA ALA A 384 15.34 -26.74 -1.61
C ALA A 384 14.48 -28.03 -1.69
N PRO A 385 14.63 -28.84 -2.76
CA PRO A 385 13.79 -30.01 -3.03
C PRO A 385 13.93 -31.14 -1.99
N GLU A 386 15.04 -31.19 -1.26
CA GLU A 386 15.27 -32.17 -0.19
C GLU A 386 14.28 -32.06 0.98
N ARG A 387 13.49 -30.98 1.05
CA ARG A 387 12.45 -30.73 2.05
C ARG A 387 11.03 -30.72 1.49
N ASN A 388 10.83 -31.30 0.31
CA ASN A 388 9.56 -31.23 -0.41
C ASN A 388 8.33 -31.74 0.35
N ASP A 389 8.47 -32.78 1.18
CA ASP A 389 7.33 -33.27 1.95
C ASP A 389 6.84 -32.23 2.98
N GLU A 390 7.77 -31.47 3.57
CA GLU A 390 7.47 -30.37 4.48
C GLU A 390 6.83 -29.19 3.74
N TRP A 391 7.38 -28.80 2.59
CA TRP A 391 6.82 -27.76 1.74
C TRP A 391 5.42 -28.11 1.26
N ARG A 392 5.20 -29.37 0.86
CA ARG A 392 3.91 -29.85 0.39
C ARG A 392 2.85 -29.71 1.48
N GLN A 393 3.16 -30.10 2.71
CA GLN A 393 2.23 -30.00 3.84
C GLN A 393 1.88 -28.55 4.17
N LYS A 394 2.89 -27.67 4.26
CA LYS A 394 2.66 -26.24 4.56
C LYS A 394 1.90 -25.54 3.43
N ALA A 395 2.26 -25.81 2.18
CA ALA A 395 1.56 -25.28 1.01
C ALA A 395 0.09 -25.68 0.98
N GLN A 396 -0.24 -26.94 1.32
CA GLN A 396 -1.64 -27.39 1.39
C GLN A 396 -2.42 -26.64 2.47
N TYR A 397 -1.85 -26.50 3.67
CA TYR A 397 -2.47 -25.75 4.76
C TYR A 397 -2.71 -24.27 4.37
N ILE A 398 -1.70 -23.62 3.79
CA ILE A 398 -1.80 -22.23 3.31
C ILE A 398 -2.85 -22.10 2.20
N ALA A 399 -2.90 -23.06 1.26
CA ALA A 399 -3.88 -23.07 0.17
C ALA A 399 -5.31 -23.12 0.71
N ASP A 400 -5.56 -23.96 1.72
CA ASP A 400 -6.88 -24.10 2.33
C ASP A 400 -7.31 -22.81 3.04
N LEU A 401 -6.40 -22.17 3.81
CA LEU A 401 -6.69 -20.89 4.47
C LEU A 401 -6.89 -19.75 3.48
N PHE A 402 -6.05 -19.67 2.45
CA PHE A 402 -6.19 -18.65 1.42
C PHE A 402 -7.50 -18.83 0.65
N GLU A 403 -7.88 -20.06 0.32
CA GLU A 403 -9.16 -20.34 -0.34
C GLU A 403 -10.34 -19.94 0.55
N ILE A 404 -10.32 -20.27 1.85
CA ILE A 404 -11.36 -19.82 2.81
C ILE A 404 -11.51 -18.29 2.78
N GLY A 405 -10.40 -17.55 2.91
CA GLY A 405 -10.44 -16.09 2.95
C GLY A 405 -10.93 -15.45 1.65
N GLN A 406 -10.49 -15.98 0.50
CA GLN A 406 -10.93 -15.46 -0.80
C GLN A 406 -12.36 -15.89 -1.13
N SER A 407 -12.77 -17.12 -0.79
CA SER A 407 -14.14 -17.59 -1.01
C SER A 407 -15.14 -16.79 -0.17
N TRP A 408 -14.77 -16.43 1.06
CA TRP A 408 -15.53 -15.50 1.88
C TRP A 408 -15.67 -14.13 1.21
N TYR A 409 -14.56 -13.54 0.76
CA TYR A 409 -14.56 -12.24 0.08
C TYR A 409 -15.43 -12.27 -1.18
N SER A 410 -15.27 -13.29 -2.03
CA SER A 410 -16.10 -13.49 -3.21
C SER A 410 -17.58 -13.69 -2.85
N SER A 411 -17.88 -14.35 -1.73
CA SER A 411 -19.25 -14.54 -1.29
C SER A 411 -19.92 -13.25 -0.80
N ILE A 412 -19.15 -12.30 -0.26
CA ILE A 412 -19.67 -11.00 0.17
C ILE A 412 -19.84 -10.07 -1.03
N GLU A 413 -18.80 -9.92 -1.85
CA GLU A 413 -18.77 -8.92 -2.94
C GLU A 413 -19.44 -9.41 -4.24
N GLY A 414 -19.83 -10.69 -4.30
CA GLY A 414 -20.40 -11.31 -5.51
C GLY A 414 -19.37 -11.49 -6.63
N HIS A 415 -18.09 -11.72 -6.28
CA HIS A 415 -17.04 -12.00 -7.25
C HIS A 415 -16.97 -13.49 -7.66
N SER A 416 -16.23 -13.77 -8.73
CA SER A 416 -15.94 -15.13 -9.15
C SER A 416 -15.16 -15.92 -8.09
N SER A 417 -15.31 -17.25 -8.12
CA SER A 417 -14.63 -18.16 -7.20
C SER A 417 -13.10 -18.07 -7.36
N PRO A 418 -12.32 -18.03 -6.26
CA PRO A 418 -10.86 -18.06 -6.30
C PRO A 418 -10.28 -19.42 -6.66
N GLN A 419 -11.14 -20.43 -6.87
CA GLN A 419 -10.76 -21.83 -6.98
C GLN A 419 -9.72 -22.09 -8.08
N SER A 420 -9.84 -21.47 -9.26
CA SER A 420 -8.86 -21.63 -10.35
C SER A 420 -7.46 -21.19 -9.94
N THR A 421 -7.35 -20.06 -9.24
CA THR A 421 -6.06 -19.56 -8.72
C THR A 421 -5.46 -20.54 -7.72
N VAL A 422 -6.24 -21.04 -6.77
CA VAL A 422 -5.73 -21.97 -5.75
C VAL A 422 -5.38 -23.33 -6.35
N GLU A 423 -6.17 -23.82 -7.31
CA GLU A 423 -5.92 -25.07 -8.03
C GLU A 423 -4.61 -25.04 -8.80
N PHE A 424 -4.27 -23.91 -9.44
CA PHE A 424 -2.96 -23.72 -10.07
C PHE A 424 -1.81 -24.00 -9.08
N TYR A 425 -1.85 -23.43 -7.88
CA TYR A 425 -0.79 -23.62 -6.88
C TYR A 425 -0.78 -25.05 -6.31
N ARG A 426 -1.95 -25.67 -6.11
CA ARG A 426 -2.01 -27.08 -5.69
C ARG A 426 -1.43 -28.01 -6.76
N GLU A 427 -1.75 -27.77 -8.03
CA GLU A 427 -1.20 -28.52 -9.15
C GLU A 427 0.31 -28.38 -9.22
N MET A 428 0.82 -27.14 -9.17
CA MET A 428 2.26 -26.87 -9.20
C MET A 428 2.98 -27.52 -8.01
N ASN A 429 2.42 -27.47 -6.80
CA ASN A 429 2.97 -28.15 -5.63
C ASN A 429 3.10 -29.66 -5.86
N VAL A 430 2.10 -30.30 -6.46
CA VAL A 430 2.16 -31.74 -6.79
C VAL A 430 3.22 -32.03 -7.84
N ILE A 431 3.32 -31.23 -8.90
CA ILE A 431 4.30 -31.44 -9.97
C ILE A 431 5.72 -31.27 -9.43
N LEU A 432 5.98 -30.13 -8.78
CA LEU A 432 7.32 -29.78 -8.33
C LEU A 432 7.83 -30.71 -7.24
N THR A 433 6.96 -31.22 -6.36
CA THR A 433 7.39 -32.12 -5.28
C THR A 433 7.45 -33.60 -5.69
N LYS A 434 6.95 -33.98 -6.87
CA LYS A 434 7.08 -35.34 -7.43
C LYS A 434 8.23 -35.48 -8.39
N ASP A 435 8.54 -34.41 -9.13
CA ASP A 435 9.51 -34.45 -10.23
C ASP A 435 10.92 -34.04 -9.81
N SER A 436 11.14 -33.47 -8.63
CA SER A 436 12.46 -33.15 -8.06
C SER A 436 12.90 -34.22 -7.07
#